data_AF-A0A5E8H7H3-F1
#
_entry.id   AF-A0A5E8H7H3-F1
#
_cell.length_a   1.000
_cell.length_b   1.000
_cell.length_c   1.000
_cell.angle_alpha   90.00
_cell.angle_beta   90.00
_cell.angle_gamma   90.00
#
_symmetry.space_group_name_H-M   'P 1'
#
loop_
_entity.id
_entity.type
_entity.pdbx_description
1 polymer ?
#
loop_
_entity_poly.entity_id
_entity_poly.type
_entity_poly.pdbx_seq_one_letter_code
_entity_poly.pdbx_strand_id
1 'polypeptide(L)' 'MNGFDYTEDNSGKSSGSRVAWIHEKGKHVIRLHKPHPGNILKSYQINQIIDELKSEGYLE' A
#
# COMPACT_ATOMS: atom_id res chain seq x y z
N MET A 1 -3.34 -5.34 3.76
CA MET A 1 -2.67 -4.75 4.93
C MET A 1 -3.55 -4.72 6.19
N ASN A 2 -4.75 -5.30 6.16
CA ASN A 2 -5.68 -5.28 7.30
C ASN A 2 -5.13 -5.87 8.61
N GLY A 3 -4.12 -6.75 8.55
CA GLY A 3 -3.44 -7.28 9.74
C GLY A 3 -2.50 -6.28 10.45
N PHE A 4 -2.24 -5.12 9.85
CA PHE A 4 -1.42 -4.04 10.38
C PHE A 4 -2.26 -2.77 10.63
N ASP A 5 -3.57 -2.91 10.87
CA ASP A 5 -4.53 -1.81 11.08
C ASP A 5 -4.66 -0.80 9.90
N TYR A 6 -4.19 -1.14 8.70
CA TYR A 6 -4.42 -0.31 7.51
C TYR A 6 -5.79 -0.60 6.88
N THR A 7 -6.50 0.46 6.48
CA THR A 7 -7.75 0.40 5.72
C THR A 7 -7.52 0.81 4.26
N GLU A 8 -8.23 0.17 3.33
CA GLU A 8 -8.12 0.49 1.90
C GLU A 8 -8.98 1.71 1.54
N ASP A 9 -8.39 2.69 0.86
CA ASP A 9 -9.08 3.83 0.25
C ASP A 9 -8.89 3.85 -1.27
N ASN A 10 -10.01 3.76 -1.98
CA ASN A 10 -10.12 3.76 -3.44
C ASN A 10 -11.04 4.86 -3.96
N SER A 11 -11.42 5.84 -3.14
CA SER A 11 -12.50 6.80 -3.41
C SER A 11 -12.16 7.91 -4.41
N GLY A 12 -10.90 8.05 -4.83
CA GLY A 12 -10.46 9.13 -5.73
C GLY A 12 -10.96 8.97 -7.18
N LYS A 13 -11.17 10.10 -7.90
CA LYS A 13 -11.63 10.17 -9.31
C LYS A 13 -10.81 9.38 -10.36
N SER A 14 -9.73 8.70 -9.95
CA SER A 14 -8.84 7.84 -10.75
C SER A 14 -8.80 6.37 -10.26
N SER A 15 -9.85 5.91 -9.56
CA SER A 15 -9.99 4.58 -8.90
C SER A 15 -9.57 3.34 -9.72
N GLY A 16 -9.44 3.46 -11.03
CA GLY A 16 -9.01 2.35 -11.88
C GLY A 16 -7.57 1.90 -11.64
N SER A 17 -6.69 2.76 -11.11
CA SER A 17 -5.23 2.51 -11.17
C SER A 17 -4.45 2.72 -9.87
N ARG A 18 -5.04 3.30 -8.82
CA ARG A 18 -4.32 3.63 -7.57
C ARG A 18 -5.16 3.19 -6.38
N VAL A 19 -4.52 2.54 -5.41
CA VAL A 19 -5.06 2.14 -4.12
C VAL A 19 -4.22 2.83 -3.05
N ALA A 20 -4.86 3.46 -2.07
CA ALA A 20 -4.20 3.90 -0.85
C ALA A 20 -4.55 2.95 0.30
N TRP A 21 -3.58 2.70 1.17
CA TRP A 21 -3.76 2.00 2.43
C TRP A 21 -3.43 2.97 3.54
N ILE A 22 -4.36 3.20 4.46
CA ILE A 22 -4.28 4.25 5.47
C ILE A 22 -4.25 3.62 6.86
N HIS A 23 -3.21 3.91 7.64
CA HIS A 23 -3.14 3.60 9.06
C HIS A 23 -3.42 4.88 9.85
N GLU A 24 -4.69 5.06 10.25
CA GLU A 24 -5.16 6.33 10.85
C GLU A 24 -4.45 6.68 12.15
N LYS A 25 -4.18 5.68 13.00
CA LYS A 25 -3.56 5.88 14.33
C LYS A 25 -2.09 6.30 14.21
N GLY A 26 -1.34 5.65 13.35
CA GLY A 26 0.09 5.95 13.09
C GLY A 26 0.30 7.05 12.06
N LYS A 27 -0.77 7.60 11.48
CA LYS A 27 -0.73 8.65 10.46
C LYS A 27 0.15 8.30 9.26
N HIS A 28 0.10 7.03 8.85
CA HIS A 28 0.92 6.48 7.78
C HIS A 28 0.05 6.06 6.59
N VAL A 29 0.55 6.23 5.37
CA VAL A 29 -0.20 5.95 4.14
C VAL A 29 0.68 5.29 3.09
N ILE A 30 0.33 4.06 2.68
CA ILE A 30 0.98 3.34 1.58
C ILE A 30 0.16 3.52 0.31
N ARG A 31 0.79 3.97 -0.79
CA ARG A 31 0.10 4.14 -2.07
C ARG A 31 0.63 3.17 -3.12
N LEU A 32 -0.26 2.32 -3.62
CA LEU A 32 0.06 1.33 -4.64
C LEU A 32 -0.61 1.68 -5.96
N HIS A 33 0.17 1.57 -7.03
CA HIS A 33 -0.37 1.58 -8.39
C HIS A 33 -0.76 0.16 -8.77
N LYS A 34 -2.01 -0.04 -9.22
CA LYS A 34 -2.44 -1.29 -9.84
C LYS A 34 -1.63 -1.48 -11.13
N PRO A 35 -0.93 -2.61 -11.29
CA PRO A 35 -0.17 -2.88 -12.51
C PRO A 35 -1.14 -3.16 -13.67
N HIS A 36 -1.01 -2.37 -14.75
CA HIS A 36 -1.74 -2.55 -16.01
C HIS A 36 -0.88 -3.31 -17.03
N PRO A 37 -1.45 -4.23 -17.84
CA PRO A 37 -2.36 -5.34 -17.50
C PRO A 37 -1.61 -6.55 -16.91
N GLY A 38 -2.23 -7.28 -15.97
CA GLY A 38 -1.70 -8.54 -15.42
C GLY A 38 -1.85 -8.71 -13.91
N ASN A 39 -2.21 -7.67 -13.16
CA ASN A 39 -2.37 -7.71 -11.69
C ASN A 39 -1.10 -8.19 -10.92
N ILE A 40 0.06 -8.25 -11.58
CA ILE A 40 1.34 -8.65 -10.98
C ILE A 40 2.10 -7.41 -10.54
N LEU A 41 2.31 -7.26 -9.22
CA LEU A 41 3.17 -6.21 -8.68
C LEU A 41 4.61 -6.42 -9.13
N LYS A 42 5.27 -5.35 -9.57
CA LYS A 42 6.70 -5.41 -9.88
C LYS A 42 7.49 -5.56 -8.59
N SER A 43 8.62 -6.29 -8.64
CA SER A 43 9.46 -6.58 -7.46
C SER A 43 9.87 -5.34 -6.68
N TYR A 44 10.16 -4.22 -7.35
CA TYR A 44 10.50 -2.97 -6.67
C TYR A 44 9.36 -2.42 -5.82
N GLN A 45 8.10 -2.63 -6.23
CA GLN A 45 6.92 -2.19 -5.46
C GLN A 45 6.77 -3.03 -4.21
N ILE A 46 7.06 -4.33 -4.31
CA ILE A 46 7.08 -5.24 -3.16
C ILE A 46 8.18 -4.81 -2.18
N ASN A 47 9.39 -4.55 -2.68
CA ASN A 47 10.50 -4.10 -1.85
C ASN A 47 10.20 -2.77 -1.14
N GLN A 48 9.53 -1.82 -1.81
CA GLN A 48 9.09 -0.57 -1.18
C GLN A 48 8.10 -0.82 -0.04
N ILE A 49 7.12 -1.70 -0.23
CA ILE A 49 6.17 -2.05 0.84
C ILE A 49 6.91 -2.68 2.03
N ILE A 50 7.86 -3.59 1.77
CA ILE A 50 8.62 -4.25 2.83
C ILE A 50 9.46 -3.23 3.60
N ASP A 51 10.20 -2.37 2.91
CA ASP A 51 11.03 -1.34 3.54
C ASP A 51 10.20 -0.39 4.40
N GLU A 52 9.04 0.03 3.88
CA GLU A 52 8.13 0.91 4.60
C GLU A 52 7.54 0.25 5.85
N LEU A 53 7.14 -1.03 5.77
CA LEU A 53 6.67 -1.79 6.92
C LEU A 53 7.78 -2.06 7.96
N LYS A 54 9.04 -2.24 7.53
CA LYS A 54 10.21 -2.32 8.43
C LYS A 54 10.46 -1.00 9.13
N SER A 55 10.39 0.12 8.40
CA SER A 55 10.55 1.47 8.96
C SER A 55 9.49 1.77 10.03
N GLU A 56 8.26 1.31 9.83
CA GLU A 56 7.17 1.45 10.79
C GLU A 56 7.24 0.42 11.95
N GLY A 57 8.20 -0.52 11.92
CA GLY A 57 8.41 -1.52 12.97
C GLY A 57 7.46 -2.73 12.92
N TYR A 58 6.76 -2.93 11.79
CA TYR A 58 5.85 -4.07 11.60
C TYR A 58 6.54 -5.34 11.11
N LEU A 59 7.77 -5.24 10.61
CA LEU A 59 8.57 -6.34 10.07
C LEU A 59 10.04 -6.22 10.53
N GLU A 60 10.71 -7.36 10.68
CA GLU A 60 12.16 -7.46 10.96
C GLU A 60 12.99 -7.78 9.71
#